data_AF-F7XWK6-F1
#
_entry.id   AF-F7XWK6-F1
#
_cell.length_a   1.000
_cell.length_b   1.000
_cell.length_c   1.000
_cell.angle_alpha   90.00
_cell.angle_beta   90.00
_cell.angle_gamma   90.00
#
_symmetry.space_group_name_H-M   'P 1'
#
loop_
_entity.id
_entity.type
_entity.pdbx_description
1 polymer ?
#
loop_
_entity_poly.entity_id
_entity_poly.type
_entity_poly.pdbx_seq_one_letter_code
_entity_poly.pdbx_strand_id
1 'polypeptide(L)'
;MIGMGGAINSPALLLGLGKNSSFKIHILDTPDPLKNELIKDILVLKETAFLVISNSGSTIETLTIAQYWTKEILVRNLLPRNHFYFILGNNKISPLQKLAAIHNCQILPHINFSGRFAIFSNTTVLPAVLADLDVKGFFNGAYDAIDDLKHNRDFSIMAKSAFDVLYLKHNNMLNHVLVAYNSLLTDFLNWKCQVIAESLGKEGHGITPIQNSAPQCQHSYFQLYIDGPKDKFFTFFLVDKHIKDQEIWPTNHTLAKVIETQSSVSYDFFRKNCLPVRKIQIKCLNEYTLGFLTMHTILETAIIAKHLKIDLFNQPGVERIKAALQASLT
;
A
#
# COMPACT_ATOMS: atom_id res chain seq x y z
N MET A 1 -15.11 0.60 2.56
CA MET A 1 -14.38 1.56 1.69
C MET A 1 -14.49 1.08 0.26
N ILE A 2 -14.83 1.95 -0.68
CA ILE A 2 -14.93 1.67 -2.12
C ILE A 2 -13.90 2.52 -2.84
N GLY A 3 -13.03 1.91 -3.66
CA GLY A 3 -11.95 2.61 -4.34
C GLY A 3 -11.06 1.66 -5.13
N MET A 4 -10.05 2.18 -5.83
CA MET A 4 -9.09 1.38 -6.60
C MET A 4 -7.66 1.90 -6.43
N GLY A 5 -6.68 0.99 -6.50
CA GLY A 5 -5.26 1.32 -6.49
C GLY A 5 -4.88 2.17 -5.28
N GLY A 6 -4.26 3.33 -5.50
CA GLY A 6 -3.80 4.20 -4.42
C GLY A 6 -4.90 4.72 -3.48
N ALA A 7 -6.17 4.74 -3.91
CA ALA A 7 -7.31 5.07 -3.05
C ALA A 7 -7.60 4.02 -1.97
N ILE A 8 -7.10 2.78 -2.16
CA ILE A 8 -7.25 1.65 -1.24
C ILE A 8 -5.91 1.25 -0.65
N ASN A 9 -4.86 1.11 -1.46
CA ASN A 9 -3.54 0.68 -1.01
C ASN A 9 -2.92 1.65 0.00
N SER A 10 -3.13 2.96 -0.18
CA SER A 10 -2.61 3.97 0.76
C SER A 10 -3.26 3.86 2.15
N PRO A 11 -4.60 3.82 2.29
CA PRO A 11 -5.22 3.58 3.60
C PRO A 11 -4.95 2.18 4.13
N ALA A 12 -4.99 1.14 3.29
CA ALA A 12 -4.80 -0.26 3.71
C ALA A 12 -3.48 -0.47 4.44
N LEU A 13 -2.41 0.22 4.01
CA LEU A 13 -1.10 0.20 4.67
C LEU A 13 -1.19 0.51 6.17
N LEU A 14 -1.94 1.56 6.57
CA LEU A 14 -2.12 1.89 7.99
C LEU A 14 -3.06 0.90 8.68
N LEU A 15 -4.17 0.55 8.01
CA LEU A 15 -5.17 -0.37 8.54
C LEU A 15 -4.61 -1.77 8.82
N GLY A 16 -3.59 -2.18 8.05
CA GLY A 16 -2.87 -3.44 8.22
C GLY A 16 -2.13 -3.59 9.56
N LEU A 17 -1.97 -2.50 10.34
CA LEU A 17 -1.49 -2.60 11.72
C LEU A 17 -2.45 -3.34 12.66
N GLY A 18 -3.72 -3.54 12.26
CA GLY A 18 -4.62 -4.51 12.88
C GLY A 18 -4.98 -4.19 14.33
N LYS A 19 -5.32 -2.94 14.63
CA LYS A 19 -5.85 -2.55 15.96
C LYS A 19 -7.34 -2.91 16.06
N ASN A 20 -7.77 -3.27 17.27
CA ASN A 20 -9.19 -3.37 17.60
C ASN A 20 -9.79 -1.96 17.58
N SER A 21 -10.57 -1.68 16.55
CA SER A 21 -11.22 -0.39 16.35
C SER A 21 -12.73 -0.47 16.57
N SER A 22 -13.32 0.69 16.84
CA SER A 22 -14.76 0.85 16.98
C SER A 22 -15.51 0.56 15.66
N PHE A 23 -14.86 0.81 14.51
CA PHE A 23 -15.40 0.48 13.19
C PHE A 23 -14.69 -0.72 12.58
N LYS A 24 -15.47 -1.67 12.04
CA LYS A 24 -14.94 -2.72 11.15
C LYS A 24 -14.83 -2.16 9.73
N ILE A 25 -13.61 -2.12 9.20
CA ILE A 25 -13.38 -1.60 7.85
C ILE A 25 -13.25 -2.76 6.87
N HIS A 26 -14.15 -2.77 5.89
CA HIS A 26 -14.08 -3.69 4.75
C HIS A 26 -13.67 -2.93 3.48
N ILE A 27 -12.86 -3.56 2.64
CA ILE A 27 -12.39 -3.02 1.36
C ILE A 27 -13.22 -3.63 0.23
N LEU A 28 -13.76 -2.77 -0.63
CA LEU A 28 -14.51 -3.09 -1.83
C LEU A 28 -13.75 -2.52 -3.04
N ASP A 29 -12.76 -3.27 -3.49
CA ASP A 29 -11.78 -2.88 -4.52
C ASP A 29 -11.90 -3.71 -5.80
N THR A 30 -13.05 -4.33 -6.03
CA THR A 30 -13.28 -5.14 -7.22
C THR A 30 -14.77 -5.16 -7.59
N PRO A 31 -15.09 -5.03 -8.90
CA PRO A 31 -16.46 -5.19 -9.40
C PRO A 31 -16.85 -6.66 -9.56
N ASP A 32 -16.01 -7.62 -9.12
CA ASP A 32 -16.33 -9.04 -9.11
C ASP A 32 -17.68 -9.28 -8.38
N PRO A 33 -18.70 -9.78 -9.08
CA PRO A 33 -20.03 -9.95 -8.51
C PRO A 33 -20.01 -10.93 -7.34
N LEU A 34 -19.19 -11.98 -7.38
CA LEU A 34 -19.16 -12.98 -6.30
C LEU A 34 -18.69 -12.35 -4.99
N LYS A 35 -17.63 -11.54 -5.03
CA LYS A 35 -17.13 -10.84 -3.84
C LYS A 35 -18.15 -9.84 -3.28
N ASN A 36 -18.86 -9.13 -4.15
CA ASN A 36 -19.88 -8.17 -3.72
C ASN A 36 -21.17 -8.85 -3.20
N GLU A 37 -21.50 -10.05 -3.66
CA GLU A 37 -22.59 -10.84 -3.08
C GLU A 37 -22.19 -11.45 -1.73
N LEU A 38 -21.02 -12.11 -1.64
CA LEU A 38 -20.57 -12.76 -0.40
C LEU A 38 -20.44 -11.78 0.78
N ILE A 39 -20.07 -10.53 0.52
CA ILE A 39 -19.93 -9.55 1.60
C ILE A 39 -21.28 -9.10 2.17
N LYS A 40 -22.41 -9.32 1.48
CA LYS A 40 -23.74 -9.00 2.02
C LYS A 40 -24.06 -9.79 3.29
N ASP A 41 -23.55 -11.01 3.40
CA ASP A 41 -23.73 -11.86 4.58
C ASP A 41 -22.96 -11.35 5.81
N ILE A 42 -22.00 -10.45 5.58
CA ILE A 42 -21.15 -9.87 6.61
C ILE A 42 -21.67 -8.48 7.03
N LEU A 43 -22.25 -7.73 6.10
CA LEU A 43 -22.64 -6.33 6.31
C LEU A 43 -24.07 -6.19 6.85
N VAL A 44 -24.21 -5.58 8.02
CA VAL A 44 -25.50 -5.07 8.50
C VAL A 44 -25.73 -3.69 7.91
N LEU A 45 -26.37 -3.63 6.74
CA LEU A 45 -26.45 -2.39 5.94
C LEU A 45 -27.04 -1.17 6.65
N LYS A 46 -27.93 -1.35 7.63
CA LYS A 46 -28.47 -0.26 8.45
C LYS A 46 -27.40 0.44 9.29
N GLU A 47 -26.32 -0.26 9.60
CA GLU A 47 -25.20 0.19 10.45
C GLU A 47 -23.93 0.44 9.63
N THR A 48 -23.99 0.29 8.31
CA THR A 48 -22.84 0.41 7.42
C THR A 48 -22.74 1.80 6.81
N ALA A 49 -21.54 2.39 6.85
CA ALA A 49 -21.16 3.55 6.07
C ALA A 49 -20.21 3.16 4.92
N PHE A 50 -20.50 3.65 3.71
CA PHE A 50 -19.70 3.52 2.52
C PHE A 50 -18.86 4.78 2.31
N LEU A 51 -17.56 4.67 2.57
CA LEU A 51 -16.58 5.67 2.18
C LEU A 51 -16.10 5.40 0.75
N VAL A 52 -16.51 6.23 -0.20
CA VAL A 52 -16.16 6.13 -1.63
C VAL A 52 -15.02 7.09 -1.95
N ILE A 53 -13.89 6.57 -2.45
CA ILE A 53 -12.68 7.35 -2.67
C ILE A 53 -12.29 7.28 -4.15
N SER A 54 -12.28 8.43 -4.82
CA SER A 54 -11.80 8.54 -6.20
C SER A 54 -11.36 9.95 -6.52
N ASN A 55 -10.07 10.13 -6.81
CA ASN A 55 -9.53 11.45 -7.16
C ASN A 55 -10.13 11.99 -8.49
N SER A 56 -10.24 11.16 -9.53
CA SER A 56 -10.88 11.57 -10.80
C SER A 56 -12.40 11.64 -10.70
N GLY A 57 -13.00 10.88 -9.77
CA GLY A 57 -14.45 10.69 -9.69
C GLY A 57 -15.05 9.92 -10.88
N SER A 58 -14.20 9.38 -11.76
CA SER A 58 -14.59 8.69 -13.00
C SER A 58 -13.99 7.28 -13.10
N THR A 59 -13.31 6.79 -12.07
CA THR A 59 -12.81 5.40 -12.03
C THR A 59 -14.00 4.44 -12.18
N ILE A 60 -14.04 3.68 -13.27
CA ILE A 60 -15.22 2.93 -13.69
C ILE A 60 -15.61 1.86 -12.66
N GLU A 61 -14.62 1.17 -12.10
CA GLU A 61 -14.85 0.14 -11.09
C GLU A 61 -15.42 0.74 -9.80
N THR A 62 -14.83 1.87 -9.34
CA THR A 62 -15.34 2.60 -8.17
C THR A 62 -16.76 3.12 -8.39
N LEU A 63 -17.04 3.67 -9.57
CA LEU A 63 -18.38 4.14 -9.94
C LEU A 63 -19.39 2.98 -9.95
N THR A 64 -19.03 1.86 -10.58
CA THR A 64 -19.89 0.68 -10.69
C THR A 64 -20.23 0.11 -9.33
N ILE A 65 -19.23 -0.06 -8.46
CA ILE A 65 -19.44 -0.55 -7.08
C ILE A 65 -20.31 0.44 -6.29
N ALA A 66 -20.04 1.75 -6.38
CA ALA A 66 -20.83 2.76 -5.68
C ALA A 66 -22.30 2.76 -6.15
N GLN A 67 -22.56 2.64 -7.45
CA GLN A 67 -23.92 2.53 -8.01
C GLN A 67 -24.62 1.26 -7.55
N TYR A 68 -23.93 0.11 -7.58
CA TYR A 68 -24.46 -1.16 -7.11
C TYR A 68 -24.87 -1.09 -5.64
N TRP A 69 -23.99 -0.62 -4.75
CA TRP A 69 -24.33 -0.51 -3.32
C TRP A 69 -25.38 0.57 -3.04
N THR A 70 -25.43 1.63 -3.85
CA THR A 70 -26.52 2.63 -3.78
C THR A 70 -27.86 1.96 -4.08
N LYS A 71 -27.93 1.10 -5.11
CA LYS A 71 -29.13 0.30 -5.41
C LYS A 71 -29.51 -0.63 -4.26
N GLU A 72 -28.54 -1.32 -3.66
CA GLU A 72 -28.76 -2.22 -2.52
C GLU A 72 -29.33 -1.49 -1.28
N ILE A 73 -28.88 -0.26 -1.04
CA ILE A 73 -29.43 0.62 0.02
C ILE A 73 -30.87 1.04 -0.30
N LEU A 74 -31.15 1.44 -1.54
CA LEU A 74 -32.49 1.86 -1.97
C LEU A 74 -33.52 0.72 -1.89
N VAL A 75 -33.17 -0.49 -2.34
CA VAL A 75 -34.06 -1.67 -2.31
C VAL A 75 -34.44 -2.05 -0.86
N ARG A 76 -33.63 -1.68 0.12
CA ARG A 76 -33.90 -1.88 1.55
C ARG A 76 -34.61 -0.70 2.21
N ASN A 77 -35.12 0.25 1.43
CA ASN A 77 -35.77 1.47 1.88
C ASN A 77 -34.88 2.33 2.81
N LEU A 78 -33.56 2.31 2.58
CA LEU A 78 -32.60 3.16 3.27
C LEU A 78 -32.24 4.38 2.42
N LEU A 79 -31.85 5.48 3.08
CA LEU A 79 -31.53 6.74 2.41
C LEU A 79 -30.02 6.84 2.12
N PRO A 80 -29.57 6.87 0.85
CA PRO A 80 -28.13 6.87 0.56
C PRO A 80 -27.34 8.01 1.21
N ARG A 81 -27.94 9.20 1.40
CA ARG A 81 -27.29 10.33 2.12
C ARG A 81 -26.80 10.00 3.53
N ASN A 82 -27.42 9.02 4.20
CA ASN A 82 -27.05 8.60 5.55
C ASN A 82 -25.95 7.52 5.56
N HIS A 83 -25.67 6.92 4.40
CA HIS A 83 -24.76 5.78 4.28
C HIS A 83 -23.52 6.10 3.44
N PHE A 84 -23.59 7.05 2.50
CA PHE A 84 -22.49 7.31 1.58
C PHE A 84 -21.77 8.62 1.87
N TYR A 85 -20.44 8.52 1.97
CA TYR A 85 -19.51 9.64 2.10
C TYR A 85 -18.48 9.54 0.99
N PHE A 86 -18.29 10.62 0.24
CA PHE A 86 -17.41 10.64 -0.93
C PHE A 86 -16.17 11.47 -0.65
N ILE A 87 -14.98 10.96 -0.99
CA ILE A 87 -13.73 11.72 -1.05
C ILE A 87 -13.36 11.85 -2.52
N LEU A 88 -13.55 13.05 -3.09
CA LEU A 88 -13.41 13.30 -4.53
C LEU A 88 -12.48 14.49 -4.80
N GLY A 89 -11.74 14.43 -5.90
CA GLY A 89 -10.95 15.56 -6.38
C GLY A 89 -11.86 16.73 -6.82
N ASN A 90 -11.42 17.97 -6.54
CA ASN A 90 -12.24 19.18 -6.73
C ASN A 90 -12.37 19.68 -8.18
N ASN A 91 -11.69 19.04 -9.13
CA ASN A 91 -11.34 19.74 -10.37
C ASN A 91 -12.44 19.73 -11.44
N LYS A 92 -13.44 18.81 -11.40
CA LYS A 92 -14.47 18.66 -12.44
C LYS A 92 -15.75 17.97 -11.93
N ILE A 93 -16.89 18.29 -12.54
CA ILE A 93 -18.16 17.53 -12.39
C ILE A 93 -17.98 16.13 -12.96
N SER A 94 -17.74 15.16 -12.09
CA SER A 94 -17.51 13.76 -12.42
C SER A 94 -18.78 12.90 -12.22
N PRO A 95 -18.84 11.67 -12.77
CA PRO A 95 -19.95 10.75 -12.53
C PRO A 95 -20.21 10.48 -11.05
N LEU A 96 -19.17 10.34 -10.22
CA LEU A 96 -19.34 10.16 -8.77
C LEU A 96 -19.83 11.43 -8.07
N GLN A 97 -19.44 12.63 -8.52
CA GLN A 97 -20.03 13.87 -8.02
C GLN A 97 -21.53 13.96 -8.36
N LYS A 98 -21.93 13.54 -9.57
CA LYS A 98 -23.35 13.47 -9.95
C LYS A 98 -24.12 12.46 -9.10
N LEU A 99 -23.56 11.26 -8.87
CA LEU A 99 -24.17 10.24 -8.01
C LEU A 99 -24.39 10.78 -6.59
N ALA A 100 -23.38 11.41 -6.00
CA ALA A 100 -23.48 12.02 -4.69
C ALA A 100 -24.53 13.14 -4.66
N ALA A 101 -24.57 14.01 -5.68
CA ALA A 101 -25.55 15.10 -5.78
C ALA A 101 -26.99 14.60 -5.91
N ILE A 102 -27.26 13.61 -6.77
CA ILE A 102 -28.59 13.00 -6.96
C ILE A 102 -29.18 12.51 -5.64
N HIS A 103 -28.33 11.95 -4.77
CA HIS A 103 -28.77 11.39 -3.49
C HIS A 103 -28.51 12.30 -2.28
N ASN A 104 -28.02 13.53 -2.48
CA ASN A 104 -27.64 14.47 -1.42
C ASN A 104 -26.61 13.90 -0.42
N CYS A 105 -25.65 13.12 -0.91
CA CYS A 105 -24.58 12.54 -0.10
C CYS A 105 -23.47 13.56 0.18
N GLN A 106 -22.78 13.41 1.31
CA GLN A 106 -21.69 14.30 1.70
C GLN A 106 -20.45 14.06 0.81
N ILE A 107 -19.85 15.15 0.34
CA ILE A 107 -18.57 15.14 -0.39
C ILE A 107 -17.52 15.86 0.44
N LEU A 108 -16.45 15.16 0.77
CA LEU A 108 -15.24 15.68 1.36
C LEU A 108 -14.25 16.02 0.22
N PRO A 109 -13.86 17.30 0.07
CA PRO A 109 -12.94 17.70 -0.98
C PRO A 109 -11.56 17.07 -0.80
N HIS A 110 -10.94 16.61 -1.88
CA HIS A 110 -9.59 16.08 -1.90
C HIS A 110 -8.69 16.92 -2.80
N ILE A 111 -7.49 17.22 -2.31
CA ILE A 111 -6.45 17.86 -3.12
C ILE A 111 -6.01 16.85 -4.18
N ASN A 112 -5.94 17.28 -5.43
CA ASN A 112 -5.65 16.41 -6.58
C ASN A 112 -4.21 15.88 -6.58
N PHE A 113 -3.89 14.96 -5.68
CA PHE A 113 -2.65 14.19 -5.66
C PHE A 113 -2.82 12.90 -6.48
N SER A 114 -1.71 12.41 -7.05
CA SER A 114 -1.70 11.04 -7.57
C SER A 114 -2.02 10.07 -6.43
N GLY A 115 -2.90 9.10 -6.69
CA GLY A 115 -3.50 8.27 -5.63
C GLY A 115 -2.47 7.55 -4.76
N ARG A 116 -1.34 7.11 -5.34
CA ARG A 116 -0.25 6.44 -4.60
C ARG A 116 0.54 7.37 -3.67
N PHE A 117 0.43 8.68 -3.85
CA PHE A 117 1.04 9.72 -3.01
C PHE A 117 0.02 10.44 -2.12
N ALA A 118 -1.26 10.06 -2.17
CA ALA A 118 -2.32 10.62 -1.33
C ALA A 118 -2.33 10.06 0.12
N ILE A 119 -1.31 9.30 0.51
CA ILE A 119 -1.22 8.59 1.80
C ILE A 119 -1.22 9.50 3.03
N PHE A 120 -0.81 10.77 2.89
CA PHE A 120 -0.87 11.77 3.95
C PHE A 120 -2.09 12.70 3.82
N SER A 121 -3.11 12.30 3.08
CA SER A 121 -4.33 13.09 2.86
C SER A 121 -5.55 12.50 3.57
N ASN A 122 -6.69 13.15 3.42
CA ASN A 122 -7.98 12.67 3.94
C ASN A 122 -8.39 11.28 3.42
N THR A 123 -7.85 10.80 2.29
CA THR A 123 -8.10 9.43 1.79
C THR A 123 -7.57 8.35 2.72
N THR A 124 -6.53 8.66 3.51
CA THR A 124 -5.88 7.73 4.45
C THR A 124 -6.11 8.12 5.90
N VAL A 125 -6.04 9.43 6.20
CA VAL A 125 -6.25 9.96 7.55
C VAL A 125 -7.64 9.62 8.08
N LEU A 126 -8.70 9.78 7.27
CA LEU A 126 -10.06 9.51 7.75
C LEU A 126 -10.25 8.02 8.09
N PRO A 127 -9.94 7.05 7.20
CA PRO A 127 -9.97 5.64 7.57
C PRO A 127 -9.12 5.30 8.79
N ALA A 128 -7.92 5.89 8.92
CA ALA A 128 -7.04 5.63 10.05
C ALA A 128 -7.63 6.13 11.38
N VAL A 129 -8.26 7.31 11.40
CA VAL A 129 -8.98 7.82 12.58
C VAL A 129 -10.15 6.91 12.94
N LEU A 130 -10.93 6.43 11.95
CA LEU A 130 -12.02 5.49 12.19
C LEU A 130 -11.53 4.12 12.70
N ALA A 131 -10.28 3.77 12.41
CA ALA A 131 -9.60 2.58 12.89
C ALA A 131 -8.86 2.79 14.22
N ASP A 132 -9.09 3.92 14.92
CA ASP A 132 -8.45 4.25 16.20
C ASP A 132 -6.90 4.22 16.13
N LEU A 133 -6.32 4.56 14.97
CA LEU A 133 -4.88 4.62 14.75
C LEU A 133 -4.30 5.98 15.12
N ASP A 134 -3.04 5.99 15.60
CA ASP A 134 -2.30 7.20 15.91
C ASP A 134 -1.78 7.90 14.64
N VAL A 135 -2.66 8.69 14.02
CA VAL A 135 -2.30 9.49 12.85
C VAL A 135 -1.20 10.51 13.17
N LYS A 136 -1.15 11.07 14.38
CA LYS A 136 -0.08 12.03 14.74
C LYS A 136 1.28 11.34 14.76
N GLY A 137 1.36 10.16 15.36
CA GLY A 137 2.53 9.29 15.32
C GLY A 137 2.98 9.01 13.89
N PHE A 138 2.05 8.65 13.00
CA PHE A 138 2.33 8.41 11.58
C PHE A 138 2.96 9.64 10.89
N PHE A 139 2.42 10.84 11.11
CA PHE A 139 2.99 12.06 10.54
C PHE A 139 4.36 12.39 11.14
N ASN A 140 4.54 12.22 12.44
CA ASN A 140 5.82 12.46 13.11
C ASN A 140 6.93 11.58 12.50
N GLY A 141 6.67 10.29 12.28
CA GLY A 141 7.65 9.42 11.63
C GLY A 141 7.98 9.84 10.21
N ALA A 142 7.00 10.33 9.46
CA ALA A 142 7.24 10.88 8.13
C ALA A 142 8.08 12.16 8.16
N TYR A 143 7.83 13.06 9.12
CA TYR A 143 8.64 14.27 9.30
C TYR A 143 10.09 13.94 9.64
N ASP A 144 10.34 12.97 10.52
CA ASP A 144 11.70 12.56 10.87
C ASP A 144 12.47 12.01 9.65
N ALA A 145 11.81 11.31 8.73
CA ALA A 145 12.43 10.94 7.46
C ALA A 145 12.75 12.17 6.58
N ILE A 146 11.83 13.14 6.48
CA ILE A 146 12.11 14.38 5.75
C ILE A 146 13.31 15.11 6.36
N ASP A 147 13.36 15.19 7.68
CA ASP A 147 14.42 15.90 8.40
C ASP A 147 15.77 15.19 8.28
N ASP A 148 15.82 13.85 8.30
CA ASP A 148 17.04 13.11 7.98
C ASP A 148 17.57 13.49 6.58
N LEU A 149 16.70 13.53 5.56
CA LEU A 149 17.11 13.93 4.21
C LEU A 149 17.60 15.39 4.16
N LYS A 150 16.92 16.31 4.83
CA LYS A 150 17.31 17.74 4.82
C LYS A 150 18.65 17.98 5.50
N HIS A 151 18.86 17.39 6.68
CA HIS A 151 20.04 17.65 7.49
C HIS A 151 21.25 16.84 7.00
N ASN A 152 21.07 15.58 6.64
CA ASN A 152 22.18 14.69 6.23
C ASN A 152 22.42 14.69 4.72
N ARG A 153 21.47 15.15 3.90
CA ARG A 153 21.57 15.25 2.43
C ARG A 153 22.01 13.93 1.80
N ASP A 154 23.15 13.89 1.13
CA ASP A 154 23.71 12.71 0.47
C ASP A 154 24.07 11.60 1.47
N PHE A 155 24.25 11.93 2.75
CA PHE A 155 24.51 10.98 3.82
C PHE A 155 23.25 10.46 4.51
N SER A 156 22.08 11.02 4.18
CA SER A 156 20.79 10.52 4.68
C SER A 156 20.57 9.07 4.28
N ILE A 157 19.75 8.37 5.05
CA ILE A 157 19.50 6.96 4.75
C ILE A 157 18.77 6.79 3.42
N MET A 158 17.85 7.68 3.08
CA MET A 158 17.12 7.68 1.80
C MET A 158 18.05 7.91 0.60
N ALA A 159 19.02 8.82 0.70
CA ALA A 159 19.95 9.10 -0.39
C ALA A 159 20.91 7.92 -0.65
N LYS A 160 21.49 7.35 0.41
CA LYS A 160 22.31 6.13 0.33
C LYS A 160 21.52 4.97 -0.26
N SER A 161 20.30 4.79 0.23
CA SER A 161 19.38 3.75 -0.23
C SER A 161 19.04 3.89 -1.71
N ALA A 162 18.77 5.10 -2.18
CA ALA A 162 18.53 5.39 -3.60
C ALA A 162 19.77 5.15 -4.46
N PHE A 163 20.95 5.53 -3.98
CA PHE A 163 22.22 5.28 -4.67
C PHE A 163 22.48 3.78 -4.85
N ASP A 164 22.30 2.98 -3.81
CA ASP A 164 22.46 1.52 -3.88
C ASP A 164 21.52 0.91 -4.94
N VAL A 165 20.25 1.34 -4.95
CA VAL A 165 19.27 0.87 -5.94
C VAL A 165 19.67 1.28 -7.37
N LEU A 166 20.14 2.52 -7.57
CA LEU A 166 20.63 2.99 -8.87
C LEU A 166 21.85 2.20 -9.33
N TYR A 167 22.78 1.91 -8.43
CA TYR A 167 23.96 1.10 -8.71
C TYR A 167 23.57 -0.31 -9.14
N LEU A 168 22.66 -0.97 -8.40
CA LEU A 168 22.18 -2.31 -8.74
C LEU A 168 21.45 -2.32 -10.07
N LYS A 169 20.61 -1.31 -10.33
CA LYS A 169 19.94 -1.12 -11.62
C LYS A 169 20.94 -0.97 -12.78
N HIS A 170 21.99 -0.18 -12.60
CA HIS A 170 23.05 -0.01 -13.61
C HIS A 170 23.76 -1.33 -13.92
N ASN A 171 23.83 -2.24 -12.95
CA ASN A 171 24.36 -3.60 -13.11
C ASN A 171 23.29 -4.63 -13.53
N ASN A 172 22.21 -4.19 -14.20
CA ASN A 172 21.13 -5.03 -14.73
C ASN A 172 20.35 -5.86 -13.69
N MET A 173 20.39 -5.47 -12.42
CA MET A 173 19.52 -6.06 -11.39
C MET A 173 18.19 -5.32 -11.37
N LEU A 174 17.28 -5.76 -12.22
CA LEU A 174 16.02 -5.06 -12.47
C LEU A 174 14.86 -5.52 -11.58
N ASN A 175 15.04 -6.59 -10.80
CA ASN A 175 14.00 -7.12 -9.93
C ASN A 175 14.29 -6.81 -8.45
N HIS A 176 13.42 -6.05 -7.81
CA HIS A 176 13.52 -5.71 -6.39
C HIS A 176 12.60 -6.59 -5.55
N VAL A 177 13.16 -7.56 -4.86
CA VAL A 177 12.41 -8.49 -4.01
C VAL A 177 12.29 -7.94 -2.60
N LEU A 178 11.07 -7.72 -2.13
CA LEU A 178 10.73 -7.24 -0.80
C LEU A 178 10.24 -8.42 0.05
N VAL A 179 10.99 -8.78 1.08
CA VAL A 179 10.72 -9.95 1.92
C VAL A 179 10.37 -9.49 3.33
N ALA A 180 9.17 -9.85 3.83
CA ALA A 180 8.77 -9.56 5.21
C ALA A 180 8.44 -10.83 5.99
N TYR A 181 8.97 -10.94 7.21
CA TYR A 181 8.65 -12.01 8.18
C TYR A 181 7.55 -11.59 9.17
N ASN A 182 6.80 -10.54 8.84
CA ASN A 182 5.70 -10.02 9.64
C ASN A 182 4.52 -9.72 8.72
N SER A 183 3.38 -10.38 8.95
CA SER A 183 2.18 -10.26 8.13
C SER A 183 1.57 -8.86 8.13
N LEU A 184 1.78 -8.07 9.19
CA LEU A 184 1.30 -6.69 9.29
C LEU A 184 1.98 -5.74 8.28
N LEU A 185 3.09 -6.17 7.66
CA LEU A 185 3.77 -5.41 6.60
C LEU A 185 3.24 -5.71 5.19
N THR A 186 2.29 -6.63 5.03
CA THR A 186 1.82 -7.05 3.68
C THR A 186 1.29 -5.87 2.89
N ASP A 187 0.39 -5.08 3.47
CA ASP A 187 -0.21 -3.92 2.79
C ASP A 187 0.80 -2.80 2.55
N PHE A 188 1.75 -2.62 3.49
CA PHE A 188 2.88 -1.72 3.28
C PHE A 188 3.71 -2.11 2.05
N LEU A 189 4.03 -3.39 1.90
CA LEU A 189 4.81 -3.87 0.77
C LEU A 189 4.02 -3.81 -0.55
N ASN A 190 2.72 -4.08 -0.53
CA ASN A 190 1.85 -3.92 -1.71
C ASN A 190 1.82 -2.46 -2.18
N TRP A 191 1.64 -1.52 -1.25
CA TRP A 191 1.72 -0.09 -1.55
C TRP A 191 3.12 0.30 -2.06
N LYS A 192 4.20 -0.20 -1.44
CA LYS A 192 5.57 0.06 -1.90
C LYS A 192 5.81 -0.47 -3.31
N CYS A 193 5.32 -1.66 -3.64
CA CYS A 193 5.35 -2.20 -5.00
C CYS A 193 4.64 -1.27 -5.98
N GLN A 194 3.46 -0.77 -5.64
CA GLN A 194 2.74 0.19 -6.50
C GLN A 194 3.56 1.46 -6.71
N VAL A 195 4.14 2.04 -5.65
CA VAL A 195 4.97 3.24 -5.73
C VAL A 195 6.17 3.02 -6.65
N ILE A 196 6.91 1.94 -6.48
CA ILE A 196 8.08 1.62 -7.30
C ILE A 196 7.66 1.39 -8.76
N ALA A 197 6.69 0.50 -9.00
CA ALA A 197 6.31 0.08 -10.34
C ALA A 197 5.70 1.24 -11.16
N GLU A 198 4.68 1.93 -10.62
CA GLU A 198 4.01 3.00 -11.36
C GLU A 198 4.86 4.25 -11.49
N SER A 199 5.77 4.51 -10.54
CA SER A 199 6.58 5.73 -10.59
C SER A 199 7.84 5.57 -11.44
N LEU A 200 8.49 4.40 -11.40
CA LEU A 200 9.75 4.15 -12.10
C LEU A 200 9.60 3.41 -13.45
N GLY A 201 8.48 2.73 -13.68
CA GLY A 201 8.21 1.94 -14.90
C GLY A 201 7.74 2.80 -16.07
N LYS A 202 8.60 3.68 -16.60
CA LYS A 202 8.28 4.65 -17.66
C LYS A 202 9.43 4.82 -18.64
N GLU A 203 9.11 5.16 -19.88
CA GLU A 203 10.10 5.57 -20.89
C GLU A 203 11.23 4.55 -21.10
N GLY A 204 10.93 3.25 -20.98
CA GLY A 204 11.93 2.18 -21.08
C GLY A 204 12.74 1.93 -19.80
N HIS A 205 12.55 2.73 -18.76
CA HIS A 205 13.04 2.47 -17.42
C HIS A 205 12.06 1.63 -16.59
N GLY A 206 12.59 1.04 -15.53
CA GLY A 206 11.81 0.24 -14.60
C GLY A 206 12.70 -0.51 -13.62
N ILE A 207 12.08 -0.83 -12.49
CA ILE A 207 12.49 -1.83 -11.51
C ILE A 207 11.20 -2.59 -11.22
N THR A 208 11.22 -3.91 -11.37
CA THR A 208 10.07 -4.78 -11.09
C THR A 208 10.07 -5.08 -9.59
N PRO A 209 9.16 -4.50 -8.80
CA PRO A 209 9.07 -4.84 -7.39
C PRO A 209 8.30 -6.14 -7.22
N ILE A 210 8.78 -7.02 -6.35
CA ILE A 210 8.19 -8.32 -6.06
C ILE A 210 8.00 -8.40 -4.55
N GLN A 211 6.75 -8.50 -4.10
CA GLN A 211 6.42 -8.69 -2.70
C GLN A 211 6.42 -10.19 -2.37
N ASN A 212 7.05 -10.56 -1.26
CA ASN A 212 7.06 -11.93 -0.77
C ASN A 212 6.84 -11.97 0.75
N SER A 213 5.80 -12.69 1.15
CA SER A 213 5.55 -13.03 2.54
C SER A 213 6.42 -14.22 2.96
N ALA A 214 7.22 -14.03 4.01
CA ALA A 214 8.06 -15.06 4.60
C ALA A 214 7.46 -15.55 5.93
N PRO A 215 7.65 -16.83 6.30
CA PRO A 215 8.58 -17.79 5.69
C PRO A 215 8.03 -18.53 4.46
N GLN A 216 6.76 -18.34 4.08
CA GLN A 216 6.14 -19.07 2.97
C GLN A 216 6.95 -19.01 1.67
N CYS A 217 7.50 -17.84 1.32
CA CYS A 217 8.32 -17.68 0.11
C CYS A 217 9.63 -18.50 0.10
N GLN A 218 10.09 -19.00 1.26
CA GLN A 218 11.23 -19.93 1.34
C GLN A 218 10.93 -21.25 0.63
N HIS A 219 9.66 -21.64 0.58
CA HIS A 219 9.20 -22.91 0.02
C HIS A 219 8.67 -22.78 -1.42
N SER A 220 8.84 -21.62 -2.05
CA SER A 220 8.37 -21.38 -3.42
C SER A 220 9.38 -20.62 -4.26
N TYR A 221 9.85 -19.47 -3.77
CA TYR A 221 10.67 -18.56 -4.57
C TYR A 221 12.17 -18.64 -4.25
N PHE A 222 12.55 -19.07 -3.05
CA PHE A 222 13.96 -19.04 -2.64
C PHE A 222 14.87 -19.90 -3.53
N GLN A 223 14.39 -21.02 -4.04
CA GLN A 223 15.14 -21.81 -5.03
C GLN A 223 15.52 -20.97 -6.26
N LEU A 224 14.57 -20.22 -6.81
CA LEU A 224 14.82 -19.31 -7.94
C LEU A 224 15.74 -18.15 -7.54
N TYR A 225 15.61 -17.63 -6.33
CA TYR A 225 16.41 -16.50 -5.86
C TYR A 225 17.86 -16.87 -5.59
N ILE A 226 18.09 -18.11 -5.14
CA ILE A 226 19.41 -18.61 -4.79
C ILE A 226 20.13 -19.14 -6.03
N ASP A 227 19.49 -20.00 -6.83
CA ASP A 227 20.17 -20.70 -7.94
C ASP A 227 19.73 -20.24 -9.33
N GLY A 228 18.74 -19.35 -9.42
CA GLY A 228 18.27 -18.81 -10.69
C GLY A 228 19.10 -17.61 -11.20
N PRO A 229 18.56 -16.87 -12.18
CA PRO A 229 19.21 -15.69 -12.74
C PRO A 229 19.57 -14.65 -11.67
N LYS A 230 20.78 -14.08 -11.79
CA LYS A 230 21.34 -13.07 -10.87
C LYS A 230 20.91 -11.65 -11.27
N ASP A 231 19.62 -11.47 -11.49
CA ASP A 231 18.96 -10.24 -11.94
C ASP A 231 18.10 -9.60 -10.82
N LYS A 232 18.33 -10.00 -9.56
CA LYS A 232 17.52 -9.61 -8.40
C LYS A 232 18.37 -9.02 -7.29
N PHE A 233 17.79 -8.07 -6.57
CA PHE A 233 18.28 -7.61 -5.29
C PHE A 233 17.16 -7.61 -4.25
N PHE A 234 17.54 -7.76 -2.98
CA PHE A 234 16.62 -8.13 -1.92
C PHE A 234 16.57 -7.05 -0.83
N THR A 235 15.39 -6.76 -0.30
CA THR A 235 15.22 -6.00 0.93
C THR A 235 14.43 -6.82 1.94
N PHE A 236 15.08 -7.18 3.03
CA PHE A 236 14.49 -7.93 4.13
C PHE A 236 13.99 -6.96 5.20
N PHE A 237 12.71 -7.06 5.54
CA PHE A 237 12.07 -6.33 6.64
C PHE A 237 11.94 -7.25 7.84
N LEU A 238 12.76 -7.00 8.86
CA LEU A 238 12.80 -7.78 10.10
C LEU A 238 12.22 -6.94 11.22
N VAL A 239 11.21 -7.47 11.89
CA VAL A 239 10.55 -6.81 13.03
C VAL A 239 10.96 -7.56 14.30
N ASP A 240 11.50 -6.85 15.28
CA ASP A 240 11.79 -7.43 16.61
C ASP A 240 10.47 -7.87 17.23
N LYS A 241 10.36 -9.13 17.66
CA LYS A 241 9.12 -9.64 18.25
C LYS A 241 9.16 -9.40 19.76
N HIS A 242 8.23 -8.58 20.23
CA HIS A 242 8.00 -8.35 21.67
C HIS A 242 6.76 -9.09 22.19
N ILE A 243 6.22 -10.04 21.42
CA ILE A 243 5.01 -10.79 21.80
C ILE A 243 5.43 -11.95 22.69
N LYS A 244 4.80 -12.07 23.86
CA LYS A 244 4.90 -13.27 24.68
C LYS A 244 4.12 -14.40 24.01
N ASP A 245 4.81 -15.48 23.69
CA ASP A 245 4.21 -16.72 23.24
C ASP A 245 4.70 -17.90 24.09
N GLN A 246 4.08 -19.06 23.89
CA GLN A 246 4.32 -20.26 24.70
C GLN A 246 5.26 -21.22 23.98
N GLU A 247 6.07 -21.94 24.77
CA GLU A 247 6.86 -23.06 24.26
C GLU A 247 5.95 -24.19 23.79
N ILE A 248 6.32 -24.78 22.66
CA ILE A 248 5.57 -25.87 22.03
C ILE A 248 6.35 -27.17 22.22
N TRP A 249 5.75 -28.14 22.89
CA TRP A 249 6.30 -29.50 23.01
C TRP A 249 6.17 -30.25 21.67
N PRO A 250 7.14 -31.09 21.24
CA PRO A 250 8.39 -31.47 21.92
C PRO A 250 9.62 -30.62 21.55
N THR A 251 9.47 -29.59 20.72
CA THR A 251 10.61 -28.81 20.20
C THR A 251 11.13 -27.79 21.21
N ASN A 252 10.35 -27.45 22.24
CA ASN A 252 10.64 -26.40 23.23
C ASN A 252 11.02 -25.06 22.54
N HIS A 253 10.38 -24.79 21.40
CA HIS A 253 10.50 -23.53 20.67
C HIS A 253 9.21 -22.76 20.78
N THR A 254 9.31 -21.44 20.64
CA THR A 254 8.14 -20.58 20.47
C THR A 254 7.99 -20.15 19.01
N LEU A 255 6.80 -19.72 18.60
CA LEU A 255 6.55 -19.22 17.24
C LEU A 255 7.39 -17.98 16.93
N ALA A 256 7.60 -17.11 17.93
CA ALA A 256 8.44 -15.94 17.84
C ALA A 256 9.89 -16.35 17.55
N LYS A 257 10.43 -17.28 18.34
CA LYS A 257 11.80 -17.77 18.18
C LYS A 257 12.04 -18.38 16.79
N VAL A 258 11.11 -19.21 16.31
CA VAL A 258 11.24 -19.85 14.98
C VAL A 258 11.32 -18.79 13.88
N ILE A 259 10.40 -17.83 13.88
CA ILE A 259 10.35 -16.78 12.86
C ILE A 259 11.59 -15.87 12.93
N GLU A 260 12.01 -15.48 14.13
CA GLU A 260 13.23 -14.67 14.32
C GLU A 260 14.46 -15.39 13.77
N THR A 261 14.65 -16.66 14.15
CA THR A 261 15.75 -17.48 13.65
C THR A 261 15.68 -17.65 12.14
N GLN A 262 14.52 -17.97 11.57
CA GLN A 262 14.35 -18.08 10.11
C GLN A 262 14.69 -16.78 9.38
N SER A 263 14.24 -15.64 9.91
CA SER A 263 14.49 -14.33 9.31
C SER A 263 15.98 -13.95 9.32
N SER A 264 16.67 -14.19 10.44
CA SER A 264 18.10 -13.90 10.59
C SER A 264 18.94 -14.84 9.73
N VAL A 265 18.67 -16.15 9.79
CA VAL A 265 19.41 -17.16 9.00
C VAL A 265 19.24 -16.90 7.51
N SER A 266 18.03 -16.57 7.05
CA SER A 266 17.78 -16.29 5.64
C SER A 266 18.52 -15.04 5.17
N TYR A 267 18.45 -13.94 5.92
CA TYR A 267 19.21 -12.73 5.58
C TYR A 267 20.72 -13.01 5.53
N ASP A 268 21.25 -13.70 6.54
CA ASP A 268 22.67 -14.04 6.61
C ASP A 268 23.10 -14.97 5.49
N PHE A 269 22.25 -15.91 5.09
CA PHE A 269 22.50 -16.79 3.96
C PHE A 269 22.65 -15.98 2.66
N PHE A 270 21.72 -15.08 2.37
CA PHE A 270 21.78 -14.23 1.17
C PHE A 270 23.06 -13.39 1.17
N ARG A 271 23.40 -12.79 2.31
CA ARG A 271 24.61 -11.98 2.48
C ARG A 271 25.89 -12.79 2.28
N LYS A 272 26.00 -13.96 2.92
CA LYS A 272 27.20 -14.84 2.84
C LYS A 272 27.42 -15.43 1.44
N ASN A 273 26.35 -15.61 0.68
CA ASN A 273 26.40 -16.08 -0.71
C ASN A 273 26.49 -14.94 -1.73
N CYS A 274 26.87 -13.73 -1.30
CA CYS A 274 27.05 -12.57 -2.16
C CYS A 274 25.83 -12.20 -3.01
N LEU A 275 24.61 -12.51 -2.54
CA LEU A 275 23.39 -12.01 -3.14
C LEU A 275 23.17 -10.56 -2.68
N PRO A 276 22.83 -9.62 -3.59
CA PRO A 276 22.66 -8.21 -3.22
C PRO A 276 21.47 -8.05 -2.27
N VAL A 277 21.76 -7.82 -0.98
CA VAL A 277 20.73 -7.79 0.05
C VAL A 277 20.91 -6.62 1.00
N ARG A 278 19.79 -5.94 1.27
CA ARG A 278 19.63 -4.90 2.27
C ARG A 278 18.73 -5.40 3.40
N LYS A 279 19.04 -5.02 4.64
CA LYS A 279 18.19 -5.27 5.81
C LYS A 279 17.59 -3.96 6.33
N ILE A 280 16.30 -3.99 6.61
CA ILE A 280 15.58 -2.96 7.37
C ILE A 280 15.15 -3.60 8.69
N GLN A 281 15.81 -3.19 9.78
CA GLN A 281 15.50 -3.64 11.13
C GLN A 281 14.47 -2.71 11.78
N ILE A 282 13.34 -3.26 12.20
CA ILE A 282 12.21 -2.54 12.79
C ILE A 282 12.11 -2.97 14.25
N LYS A 283 12.54 -2.10 15.17
CA LYS A 283 12.51 -2.40 16.61
C LYS A 283 11.08 -2.51 17.16
N CYS A 284 10.18 -1.69 16.65
CA CYS A 284 8.76 -1.71 17.01
C CYS A 284 7.98 -1.33 15.76
N LEU A 285 6.98 -2.12 15.40
CA LEU A 285 6.07 -1.80 14.31
C LEU A 285 4.85 -1.07 14.88
N ASN A 286 4.77 0.23 14.63
CA ASN A 286 3.67 1.10 15.02
C ASN A 286 3.45 2.18 13.96
N GLU A 287 2.48 3.07 14.18
CA GLU A 287 2.15 4.15 13.27
C GLU A 287 3.34 5.04 12.95
N TYR A 288 4.15 5.40 13.96
CA TYR A 288 5.35 6.21 13.76
C TYR A 288 6.34 5.54 12.81
N THR A 289 6.72 4.29 13.08
CA THR A 289 7.71 3.60 12.22
C THR A 289 7.17 3.37 10.82
N LEU A 290 5.87 3.13 10.68
CA LEU A 290 5.22 2.99 9.38
C LEU A 290 5.17 4.32 8.60
N GLY A 291 5.01 5.44 9.31
CA GLY A 291 5.15 6.80 8.75
C GLY A 291 6.54 7.07 8.20
N PHE A 292 7.57 6.71 8.99
CA PHE A 292 8.95 6.81 8.56
C PHE A 292 9.23 5.96 7.32
N LEU A 293 8.83 4.69 7.31
CA LEU A 293 9.05 3.78 6.17
C LEU A 293 8.29 4.21 4.91
N THR A 294 7.09 4.77 5.08
CA THR A 294 6.29 5.35 4.00
C THR A 294 7.04 6.51 3.36
N MET A 295 7.45 7.51 4.16
CA MET A 295 8.16 8.67 3.65
C MET A 295 9.55 8.32 3.09
N HIS A 296 10.27 7.41 3.76
CA HIS A 296 11.52 6.85 3.23
C HIS A 296 11.33 6.30 1.82
N THR A 297 10.26 5.51 1.59
CA THR A 297 9.96 4.93 0.27
C THR A 297 9.64 6.00 -0.78
N ILE A 298 8.88 7.03 -0.41
CA ILE A 298 8.56 8.16 -1.31
C ILE A 298 9.85 8.90 -1.70
N LEU A 299 10.68 9.25 -0.73
CA LEU A 299 11.92 10.00 -0.95
C LEU A 299 12.96 9.18 -1.72
N GLU A 300 13.16 7.90 -1.38
CA GLU A 300 13.99 6.96 -2.14
C GLU A 300 13.55 6.92 -3.62
N THR A 301 12.26 6.73 -3.87
CA THR A 301 11.71 6.67 -5.24
C THR A 301 11.84 8.01 -5.96
N ALA A 302 11.64 9.14 -5.27
CA ALA A 302 11.78 10.48 -5.83
C ALA A 302 13.23 10.78 -6.27
N ILE A 303 14.22 10.38 -5.47
CA ILE A 303 15.64 10.55 -5.81
C ILE A 303 15.97 9.71 -7.06
N ILE A 304 15.52 8.45 -7.10
CA ILE A 304 15.72 7.56 -8.26
C ILE A 304 15.04 8.14 -9.51
N ALA A 305 13.77 8.55 -9.43
CA ALA A 305 13.02 9.12 -10.55
C ALA A 305 13.69 10.39 -11.09
N LYS A 306 14.15 11.28 -10.20
CA LYS A 306 14.88 12.48 -10.58
C LYS A 306 16.18 12.16 -11.31
N HIS A 307 16.92 11.15 -10.86
CA HIS A 307 18.14 10.70 -11.54
C HIS A 307 17.84 10.12 -12.93
N LEU A 308 16.78 9.33 -13.05
CA LEU A 308 16.31 8.75 -14.32
C LEU A 308 15.60 9.77 -15.23
N LYS A 309 15.42 11.01 -14.78
CA LYS A 309 14.71 12.09 -15.50
C LYS A 309 13.27 11.74 -15.90
N ILE A 310 12.61 10.90 -15.11
CA ILE A 310 11.21 10.51 -15.32
C ILE A 310 10.30 11.27 -14.35
N ASP A 311 9.10 11.61 -14.81
CA ASP A 311 8.08 12.22 -13.97
C ASP A 311 7.53 11.20 -12.97
N LEU A 312 7.81 11.42 -11.68
CA LEU A 312 7.38 10.57 -10.57
C LEU A 312 5.86 10.45 -10.45
N PHE A 313 5.12 11.52 -10.76
CA PHE A 313 3.73 11.70 -10.33
C PHE A 313 2.71 11.26 -11.38
N ASN A 314 3.09 11.17 -12.66
CA ASN A 314 2.18 10.75 -13.72
C ASN A 314 2.06 9.20 -13.84
N GLN A 315 1.15 8.71 -14.70
CA GLN A 315 1.02 7.29 -15.04
C GLN A 315 0.41 7.07 -16.44
N PRO A 316 1.05 7.57 -17.52
CA PRO A 316 0.44 7.61 -18.85
C PRO A 316 0.01 6.24 -19.38
N GLY A 317 0.75 5.17 -19.06
CA GLY A 317 0.41 3.81 -19.46
C GLY A 317 -0.96 3.34 -18.95
N VAL A 318 -1.28 3.65 -17.69
CA VAL A 318 -2.55 3.28 -17.05
C VAL A 318 -3.71 4.11 -17.61
N GLU A 319 -3.50 5.40 -17.85
CA GLU A 319 -4.55 6.28 -18.40
C GLU A 319 -4.99 5.85 -19.81
N ARG A 320 -4.09 5.28 -20.64
CA ARG A 320 -4.46 4.69 -21.95
C ARG A 320 -5.42 3.50 -21.81
N ILE A 321 -5.16 2.62 -20.85
CA ILE A 321 -6.02 1.45 -20.60
C ILE A 321 -7.39 1.91 -20.09
N LYS A 322 -7.43 2.88 -19.17
CA LYS A 322 -8.70 3.47 -18.68
C LYS A 322 -9.53 4.06 -19.82
N ALA A 323 -8.92 4.82 -20.72
CA ALA A 323 -9.61 5.41 -21.86
C ALA A 323 -10.18 4.34 -22.81
N ALA A 324 -9.41 3.29 -23.10
CA ALA A 324 -9.87 2.18 -23.92
C ALA A 324 -11.04 1.41 -23.28
N LEU A 325 -10.96 1.16 -21.96
CA LEU A 325 -12.02 0.51 -21.21
C LEU A 325 -13.30 1.34 -21.21
N GLN A 326 -13.18 2.65 -20.95
CA GLN A 326 -14.33 3.55 -20.97
C GLN A 326 -15.00 3.59 -22.35
N ALA A 327 -14.23 3.68 -23.42
CA ALA A 327 -14.74 3.64 -24.78
C ALA A 327 -15.40 2.31 -25.17
N SER A 328 -15.03 1.19 -24.54
CA SER A 328 -15.61 -0.13 -24.83
C SER A 328 -16.94 -0.37 -24.12
N LEU A 329 -17.24 0.39 -23.07
CA LEU A 329 -18.46 0.25 -22.26
C LEU A 329 -19.56 1.26 -22.63
N THR A 330 -19.24 2.23 -23.49
CA THR A 330 -20.15 3.25 -24.02
C THR A 330 -20.55 2.94 -25.45
#